data_AF-A0A349YTL1-F1
#
_entry.id   AF-A0A349YTL1-F1
#
_cell.length_a   1.000
_cell.length_b   1.000
_cell.length_c   1.000
_cell.angle_alpha   90.00
_cell.angle_beta   90.00
_cell.angle_gamma   90.00
#
_symmetry.space_group_name_H-M   'P 1'
#
loop_
_entity.id
_entity.type
_entity.pdbx_description
1 polymer ?
#
loop_
_entity_poly.entity_id
_entity_poly.type
_entity_poly.pdbx_seq_one_letter_code
_entity_poly.pdbx_strand_id
1 'polypeptide(L)'
;MVYTNLKDSPQTLHGLFESSRLTTTDTGRIYDALVVKDMTDKEAIDVDNGVAVKIHDFTGDGLQEVYATVATIKDKIAVVGAPADVKSAMTMAQAQPYNFYIPAGTSAKTHQVRAEDDDIFGVALYQFTTASVANVKKDAYVVVDGNGMWVAQAAAPDATKYGFIGKVHSVSQGSYYTIVRILAVQNKDIA
;
A
#
# COMPACT_ATOMS: atom_id res chain seq x y z
N MET A 1 -5.14 -7.81 14.31
CA MET A 1 -5.20 -8.63 13.07
C MET A 1 -4.50 -7.79 12.02
N VAL A 2 -3.32 -8.20 11.55
CA VAL A 2 -2.56 -7.39 10.60
C VAL A 2 -3.28 -7.42 9.24
N TYR A 3 -3.50 -6.26 8.62
CA TYR A 3 -4.20 -6.17 7.32
C TYR A 3 -3.24 -6.48 6.17
N THR A 4 -2.97 -7.77 5.99
CA THR A 4 -2.01 -8.37 5.04
C THR A 4 -2.29 -9.87 4.95
N ASN A 5 -1.86 -10.52 3.87
CA ASN A 5 -2.12 -11.95 3.63
C ASN A 5 -1.21 -12.91 4.44
N LEU A 6 -0.76 -12.49 5.62
CA LEU A 6 0.06 -13.28 6.54
C LEU A 6 -0.62 -14.55 7.08
N LYS A 7 -1.92 -14.76 6.81
CA LYS A 7 -2.60 -16.03 7.13
C LYS A 7 -2.42 -17.13 6.08
N ASP A 8 -2.21 -16.79 4.80
CA ASP A 8 -2.15 -17.78 3.71
C ASP A 8 -0.74 -18.00 3.15
N SER A 9 0.24 -17.17 3.54
CA SER A 9 1.66 -17.37 3.18
C SER A 9 2.37 -18.24 4.23
N PRO A 10 2.99 -19.38 3.86
CA PRO A 10 3.82 -20.17 4.78
C PRO A 10 5.18 -19.51 5.09
N GLN A 11 5.46 -18.34 4.53
CA GLN A 11 6.64 -17.52 4.84
C GLN A 11 6.19 -16.25 5.57
N THR A 12 6.85 -15.94 6.69
CA THR A 12 6.66 -14.73 7.52
C THR A 12 7.24 -13.51 6.82
N LEU A 13 6.63 -13.10 5.71
CA LEU A 13 7.05 -11.96 4.89
C LEU A 13 6.14 -10.76 5.13
N HIS A 14 6.73 -9.59 5.36
CA HIS A 14 6.03 -8.33 5.53
C HIS A 14 6.02 -7.53 4.23
N GLY A 15 4.91 -6.80 3.99
CA GLY A 15 4.58 -6.01 2.78
C GLY A 15 5.76 -5.23 2.18
N LEU A 16 5.84 -5.08 0.86
CA LEU A 16 6.92 -4.29 0.24
C LEU A 16 6.35 -3.07 -0.49
N PHE A 17 7.08 -1.97 -0.45
CA PHE A 17 6.83 -0.78 -1.27
C PHE A 17 8.09 -0.33 -2.01
N GLU A 18 7.95 -0.01 -3.29
CA GLU A 18 9.03 0.56 -4.11
C GLU A 18 8.53 1.86 -4.77
N SER A 19 9.10 3.01 -4.38
CA SER A 19 8.74 4.32 -4.94
C SER A 19 9.41 4.58 -6.29
N SER A 20 9.14 3.73 -7.30
CA SER A 20 9.87 3.72 -8.58
C SER A 20 9.82 5.04 -9.35
N ARG A 21 8.66 5.69 -9.36
CA ARG A 21 8.40 7.03 -9.92
C ARG A 21 7.14 7.58 -9.24
N LEU A 22 7.30 8.18 -8.07
CA LEU A 22 6.19 8.82 -7.36
C LEU A 22 6.45 10.31 -7.27
N THR A 23 5.62 11.11 -7.93
CA THR A 23 5.78 12.57 -7.96
C THR A 23 5.69 13.19 -6.56
N THR A 24 5.20 12.46 -5.57
CA THR A 24 5.22 12.85 -4.15
C THR A 24 6.61 12.92 -3.53
N THR A 25 7.59 12.16 -4.01
CA THR A 25 8.99 12.28 -3.54
C THR A 25 9.58 13.63 -3.89
N ASP A 26 9.09 14.23 -4.98
CA ASP A 26 9.59 15.49 -5.53
C ASP A 26 8.72 16.69 -5.09
N THR A 27 7.43 16.46 -4.84
CA THR A 27 6.44 17.52 -4.51
C THR A 27 6.01 17.57 -3.04
N GLY A 28 6.56 16.72 -2.17
CA GLY A 28 6.33 16.79 -0.73
C GLY A 28 4.95 16.33 -0.24
N ARG A 29 4.20 15.58 -1.06
CA ARG A 29 2.88 15.01 -0.69
C ARG A 29 3.04 13.62 -0.02
N ILE A 30 3.83 13.61 1.04
CA ILE A 30 4.09 12.45 1.90
C ILE A 30 3.50 12.76 3.27
N TYR A 31 2.74 11.82 3.82
CA TYR A 31 2.07 11.96 5.11
C TYR A 31 2.71 11.07 6.16
N ASP A 32 2.73 11.53 7.42
CA ASP A 32 2.84 10.66 8.58
C ASP A 32 1.44 10.18 8.94
N ALA A 33 1.11 8.92 8.61
CA ALA A 33 -0.24 8.41 8.71
C ALA A 33 -0.38 7.42 9.89
N LEU A 34 -1.19 7.78 10.88
CA LEU A 34 -1.63 6.85 11.92
C LEU A 34 -2.78 6.02 11.35
N VAL A 35 -2.51 4.76 11.01
CA VAL A 35 -3.51 3.87 10.43
C VAL A 35 -4.43 3.32 11.52
N VAL A 36 -5.72 3.63 11.39
CA VAL A 36 -6.80 3.22 12.29
C VAL A 36 -7.81 2.36 11.53
N LYS A 37 -8.54 1.53 12.28
CA LYS A 37 -9.60 0.65 11.80
C LYS A 37 -10.76 1.43 11.16
N ASP A 38 -11.19 2.50 11.82
CA ASP A 38 -12.23 3.41 11.38
C ASP A 38 -12.06 4.79 12.06
N MET A 39 -12.77 5.79 11.55
CA MET A 39 -12.69 7.18 12.03
C MET A 39 -13.58 7.49 13.24
N THR A 40 -14.36 6.52 13.73
CA THR A 40 -15.28 6.69 14.88
C THR A 40 -14.51 6.46 16.17
N ASP A 41 -13.98 5.26 16.34
CA ASP A 41 -13.27 4.85 17.56
C ASP A 41 -11.76 5.09 17.45
N LYS A 42 -11.24 5.26 16.22
CA LYS A 42 -9.82 5.53 15.93
C LYS A 42 -8.85 4.51 16.55
N GLU A 43 -9.33 3.27 16.72
CA GLU A 43 -8.53 2.12 17.16
C GLU A 43 -7.37 1.91 16.16
N ALA A 44 -6.14 2.16 16.59
CA ALA A 44 -4.96 1.99 15.74
C ALA A 44 -4.73 0.51 15.41
N ILE A 45 -4.28 0.23 14.18
CA ILE A 45 -4.10 -1.12 13.65
C ILE A 45 -2.70 -1.35 13.10
N ASP A 46 -2.26 -2.61 13.12
CA ASP A 46 -1.03 -3.03 12.47
C ASP A 46 -1.19 -3.00 10.94
N VAL A 47 -0.19 -2.44 10.24
CA VAL A 47 -0.19 -2.29 8.78
C VAL A 47 1.17 -2.66 8.19
N ASP A 48 1.16 -3.21 6.98
CA ASP A 48 2.34 -3.55 6.20
C ASP A 48 2.59 -2.48 5.11
N ASN A 49 3.84 -2.27 4.69
CA ASN A 49 4.12 -1.46 3.48
C ASN A 49 3.42 -2.01 2.24
N GLY A 50 3.07 -1.14 1.30
CA GLY A 50 2.35 -1.50 0.07
C GLY A 50 0.83 -1.65 0.25
N VAL A 51 0.30 -1.53 1.48
CA VAL A 51 -1.15 -1.42 1.72
C VAL A 51 -1.66 -0.07 1.23
N ALA A 52 -2.79 -0.08 0.54
CA ALA A 52 -3.50 1.12 0.11
C ALA A 52 -4.38 1.66 1.25
N VAL A 53 -4.27 2.96 1.53
CA VAL A 53 -4.99 3.64 2.61
C VAL A 53 -5.67 4.92 2.12
N LYS A 54 -6.80 5.27 2.74
CA LYS A 54 -7.44 6.58 2.61
C LYS A 54 -6.86 7.51 3.66
N ILE A 55 -6.42 8.70 3.25
CA ILE A 55 -5.98 9.77 4.15
C ILE A 55 -7.20 10.59 4.61
N HIS A 56 -7.25 10.92 5.90
CA HIS A 56 -8.26 11.76 6.53
C HIS A 56 -7.61 13.01 7.17
N ASP A 57 -8.30 13.64 8.11
CA ASP A 57 -7.85 14.86 8.80
C ASP A 57 -6.61 14.62 9.72
N PHE A 58 -5.96 15.72 10.09
CA PHE A 58 -4.85 15.73 11.06
C PHE A 58 -5.26 15.12 12.41
N THR A 59 -4.33 14.41 13.06
CA THR A 59 -4.58 13.84 14.40
C THR A 59 -4.65 14.92 15.47
N GLY A 60 -3.92 16.03 15.26
CA GLY A 60 -3.70 17.09 16.24
C GLY A 60 -2.43 16.86 17.07
N ASP A 61 -1.86 15.66 17.00
CA ASP A 61 -0.57 15.30 17.59
C ASP A 61 0.54 15.34 16.51
N GLY A 62 1.73 15.79 16.90
CA GLY A 62 2.79 16.08 15.93
C GLY A 62 2.47 17.25 14.98
N LEU A 63 3.42 17.61 14.12
CA LEU A 63 3.26 18.79 13.24
C LEU A 63 2.50 18.50 11.94
N GLN A 64 2.45 17.24 11.49
CA GLN A 64 1.92 16.83 10.18
C GLN A 64 1.27 15.44 10.17
N GLU A 65 0.94 14.88 11.34
CA GLU A 65 0.35 13.54 11.43
C GLU A 65 -1.14 13.56 11.06
N VAL A 66 -1.58 12.59 10.26
CA VAL A 66 -2.96 12.44 9.79
C VAL A 66 -3.50 11.06 10.16
N TYR A 67 -4.81 10.96 10.36
CA TYR A 67 -5.45 9.65 10.41
C TYR A 67 -5.50 9.03 9.00
N ALA A 68 -5.39 7.72 8.94
CA ALA A 68 -5.65 6.96 7.72
C ALA A 68 -6.46 5.70 8.03
N THR A 69 -7.28 5.23 7.08
CA THR A 69 -7.95 3.92 7.15
C THR A 69 -7.51 3.06 5.98
N VAL A 70 -7.63 1.74 6.08
CA VAL A 70 -7.50 0.85 4.91
C VAL A 70 -8.50 1.32 3.83
N ALA A 71 -8.04 1.44 2.59
CA ALA A 71 -8.86 1.98 1.50
C ALA A 71 -9.96 1.00 1.07
N THR A 72 -11.20 1.50 0.96
CA THR A 72 -12.32 0.78 0.34
C THR A 72 -12.24 0.89 -1.19
N ILE A 73 -13.03 0.10 -1.91
CA ILE A 73 -13.05 0.10 -3.39
C ILE A 73 -13.33 1.48 -4.01
N LYS A 74 -14.05 2.36 -3.30
CA LYS A 74 -14.48 3.69 -3.80
C LYS A 74 -13.46 4.79 -3.54
N ASP A 75 -12.48 4.57 -2.68
CA ASP A 75 -11.66 5.64 -2.14
C ASP A 75 -10.54 6.08 -3.08
N LYS A 76 -10.19 7.36 -3.00
CA LYS A 76 -8.86 7.82 -3.40
C LYS A 76 -7.83 7.25 -2.42
N ILE A 77 -6.73 6.71 -2.95
CA ILE A 77 -5.69 6.07 -2.15
C ILE A 77 -4.41 6.92 -2.02
N ALA A 78 -3.72 6.69 -0.92
CA ALA A 78 -2.28 6.79 -0.79
C ALA A 78 -1.74 5.38 -0.47
N VAL A 79 -0.43 5.15 -0.57
CA VAL A 79 0.17 3.82 -0.32
C VAL A 79 1.22 3.92 0.77
N VAL A 80 1.14 3.00 1.73
CA VAL A 80 2.07 2.91 2.86
C VAL A 80 3.46 2.54 2.36
N GLY A 81 4.46 3.31 2.74
CA GLY A 81 5.83 3.21 2.24
C GLY A 81 6.84 3.78 3.25
N ALA A 82 6.82 3.22 4.46
CA ALA A 82 7.79 3.51 5.51
C ALA A 82 9.19 2.98 5.13
N PRO A 83 10.27 3.71 5.44
CA PRO A 83 11.62 3.19 5.29
C PRO A 83 11.81 1.95 6.19
N ALA A 84 12.59 0.97 5.74
CA ALA A 84 12.87 -0.21 6.55
C ALA A 84 13.76 0.16 7.74
N ASP A 85 13.29 -0.11 8.97
CA ASP A 85 14.01 0.13 10.21
C ASP A 85 15.22 -0.80 10.37
N VAL A 86 16.39 -0.37 9.88
CA VAL A 86 17.66 -1.09 10.09
C VAL A 86 18.19 -0.81 11.50
N LYS A 87 17.64 -1.51 12.49
CA LYS A 87 18.09 -1.43 13.90
C LYS A 87 19.53 -1.93 14.05
N SER A 88 20.31 -1.27 14.91
CA SER A 88 21.73 -1.54 15.09
C SER A 88 22.03 -2.83 15.88
N ALA A 89 22.92 -3.65 15.31
CA ALA A 89 23.71 -4.80 15.79
C ALA A 89 23.24 -5.81 16.88
N MET A 90 22.21 -5.57 17.72
CA MET A 90 22.01 -6.35 18.97
C MET A 90 20.55 -6.74 19.29
N THR A 91 19.69 -7.04 18.31
CA THR A 91 18.31 -7.52 18.63
C THR A 91 17.87 -8.67 17.72
N MET A 92 17.09 -9.62 18.26
CA MET A 92 16.53 -10.74 17.47
C MET A 92 15.58 -10.27 16.35
N ALA A 93 15.06 -9.05 16.43
CA ALA A 93 14.29 -8.41 15.35
C ALA A 93 15.10 -8.21 14.05
N GLN A 94 16.43 -8.26 14.12
CA GLN A 94 17.32 -8.21 12.95
C GLN A 94 17.33 -9.51 12.12
N ALA A 95 16.71 -10.59 12.60
CA ALA A 95 16.60 -11.85 11.87
C ALA A 95 15.67 -11.73 10.63
N GLN A 96 14.86 -10.68 10.55
CA GLN A 96 14.11 -10.32 9.35
C GLN A 96 14.84 -9.21 8.60
N PRO A 97 15.61 -9.51 7.53
CA PRO A 97 16.02 -8.46 6.61
C PRO A 97 14.74 -7.81 6.04
N TYR A 98 14.70 -6.48 6.05
CA TYR A 98 13.56 -5.67 5.61
C TYR A 98 12.31 -5.80 6.52
N ASN A 99 12.39 -5.26 7.75
CA ASN A 99 11.19 -5.05 8.57
C ASN A 99 10.30 -3.96 7.96
N PHE A 100 9.26 -4.39 7.26
CA PHE A 100 8.28 -3.52 6.60
C PHE A 100 6.91 -3.48 7.31
N TYR A 101 6.85 -4.06 8.51
CA TYR A 101 5.71 -4.04 9.41
C TYR A 101 5.71 -2.77 10.26
N ILE A 102 4.58 -2.06 10.28
CA ILE A 102 4.32 -0.94 11.17
C ILE A 102 3.31 -1.39 12.25
N PRO A 103 3.70 -1.42 13.53
CA PRO A 103 2.79 -1.79 14.61
C PRO A 103 1.74 -0.70 14.89
N ALA A 104 0.58 -1.11 15.39
CA ALA A 104 -0.47 -0.22 15.86
C ALA A 104 0.07 0.89 16.79
N GLY A 105 -0.40 2.12 16.59
CA GLY A 105 0.04 3.30 17.34
C GLY A 105 1.35 3.93 16.84
N THR A 106 1.95 3.40 15.76
CA THR A 106 3.10 4.01 15.09
C THR A 106 2.67 4.58 13.74
N SER A 107 3.02 5.83 13.47
CA SER A 107 2.68 6.49 12.20
C SER A 107 3.60 6.05 11.06
N ALA A 108 3.00 5.71 9.92
CA ALA A 108 3.70 5.22 8.74
C ALA A 108 3.86 6.32 7.69
N LYS A 109 5.05 6.43 7.08
CA LYS A 109 5.22 7.29 5.89
C LYS A 109 4.35 6.74 4.77
N THR A 110 3.47 7.58 4.25
CA THR A 110 2.49 7.20 3.24
C THR A 110 2.55 8.19 2.08
N HIS A 111 2.60 7.66 0.85
CA HIS A 111 2.80 8.43 -0.36
C HIS A 111 1.49 8.58 -1.11
N GLN A 112 1.05 9.81 -1.39
CA GLN A 112 -0.08 10.01 -2.31
C GLN A 112 0.26 9.37 -3.68
N VAL A 113 -0.75 8.89 -4.41
CA VAL A 113 -0.57 8.47 -5.81
C VAL A 113 -1.26 9.49 -6.72
N ARG A 114 -0.60 9.91 -7.80
CA ARG A 114 -1.09 10.88 -8.78
C ARG A 114 -1.16 10.26 -10.17
N ALA A 115 -2.37 9.88 -10.59
CA ALA A 115 -2.60 9.31 -11.92
C ALA A 115 -2.32 10.32 -13.04
N GLU A 116 -2.44 11.61 -12.76
CA GLU A 116 -2.18 12.70 -13.70
C GLU A 116 -0.70 12.94 -14.04
N ASP A 117 0.24 12.37 -13.27
CA ASP A 117 1.69 12.50 -13.49
C ASP A 117 2.34 11.18 -14.01
N ASP A 118 1.52 10.18 -14.36
CA ASP A 118 1.94 8.79 -14.64
C ASP A 118 2.77 8.17 -13.48
N ASP A 119 2.31 8.32 -12.24
CA ASP A 119 2.96 7.72 -11.06
C ASP A 119 3.05 6.19 -11.16
N ILE A 120 4.24 5.65 -10.85
CA ILE A 120 4.54 4.21 -10.79
C ILE A 120 5.09 3.85 -9.41
N PHE A 121 4.45 2.88 -8.76
CA PHE A 121 4.92 2.28 -7.50
C PHE A 121 4.93 0.75 -7.57
N GLY A 122 5.84 0.11 -6.83
CA GLY A 122 5.91 -1.34 -6.69
C GLY A 122 5.30 -1.83 -5.38
N VAL A 123 4.60 -2.97 -5.44
CA VAL A 123 4.16 -3.75 -4.27
C VAL A 123 4.53 -5.22 -4.46
N ALA A 124 4.58 -6.01 -3.38
CA ALA A 124 4.89 -7.43 -3.50
C ALA A 124 3.71 -8.26 -4.03
N LEU A 125 4.02 -9.32 -4.80
CA LEU A 125 3.01 -10.18 -5.42
C LEU A 125 2.04 -10.84 -4.42
N TYR A 126 2.48 -11.20 -3.21
CA TYR A 126 1.60 -11.81 -2.20
C TYR A 126 0.59 -10.82 -1.58
N GLN A 127 0.74 -9.52 -1.85
CA GLN A 127 -0.24 -8.49 -1.49
C GLN A 127 -1.41 -8.43 -2.50
N PHE A 128 -1.35 -9.25 -3.56
CA PHE A 128 -2.51 -9.52 -4.42
C PHE A 128 -3.33 -10.67 -3.84
N THR A 129 -4.66 -10.56 -3.94
CA THR A 129 -5.58 -11.65 -3.59
C THR A 129 -5.24 -12.92 -4.38
N THR A 130 -5.23 -14.07 -3.72
CA THR A 130 -4.84 -15.38 -4.30
C THR A 130 -5.55 -15.70 -5.60
N ALA A 131 -6.86 -15.39 -5.69
CA ALA A 131 -7.68 -15.60 -6.89
C ALA A 131 -7.27 -14.71 -8.09
N SER A 132 -6.55 -13.60 -7.86
CA SER A 132 -6.13 -12.65 -8.88
C SER A 132 -4.68 -12.79 -9.33
N VAL A 133 -3.82 -13.52 -8.59
CA VAL A 133 -2.38 -13.66 -8.88
C VAL A 133 -2.12 -14.16 -10.31
N ALA A 134 -2.94 -15.07 -10.83
CA ALA A 134 -2.84 -15.57 -12.21
C ALA A 134 -3.08 -14.50 -13.30
N ASN A 135 -3.71 -13.37 -12.96
CA ASN A 135 -3.90 -12.23 -13.86
C ASN A 135 -2.74 -11.22 -13.80
N VAL A 136 -1.77 -11.36 -12.89
CA VAL A 136 -0.64 -10.43 -12.74
C VAL A 136 0.35 -10.61 -13.88
N LYS A 137 0.16 -9.80 -14.93
CA LYS A 137 1.02 -9.71 -16.12
C LYS A 137 0.96 -8.28 -16.64
N LYS A 138 1.93 -7.90 -17.47
CA LYS A 138 1.99 -6.55 -18.05
C LYS A 138 0.64 -6.15 -18.69
N ASP A 139 0.27 -4.89 -18.50
CA ASP A 139 -0.96 -4.22 -18.97
C ASP A 139 -2.28 -4.74 -18.36
N ALA A 140 -2.25 -5.75 -17.47
CA ALA A 140 -3.41 -6.12 -16.66
C ALA A 140 -3.80 -4.97 -15.72
N TYR A 141 -5.11 -4.81 -15.49
CA TYR A 141 -5.62 -3.77 -14.59
C TYR A 141 -5.44 -4.17 -13.12
N VAL A 142 -5.29 -3.19 -12.25
CA VAL A 142 -5.18 -3.39 -10.80
C VAL A 142 -6.14 -2.46 -10.08
N VAL A 143 -6.86 -2.98 -9.09
CA VAL A 143 -7.71 -2.22 -8.16
C VAL A 143 -7.44 -2.68 -6.73
N VAL A 144 -7.96 -1.95 -5.74
CA VAL A 144 -8.03 -2.43 -4.34
C VAL A 144 -9.26 -3.31 -4.13
N ASP A 145 -9.18 -4.29 -3.22
CA ASP A 145 -10.30 -5.17 -2.87
C ASP A 145 -11.27 -4.55 -1.83
N GLY A 146 -10.78 -3.56 -1.09
CA GLY A 146 -11.47 -2.89 0.02
C GLY A 146 -11.09 -3.37 1.42
N ASN A 147 -10.18 -4.34 1.54
CA ASN A 147 -9.71 -4.94 2.79
C ASN A 147 -8.16 -4.93 2.91
N GLY A 148 -7.49 -4.09 2.11
CA GLY A 148 -6.03 -3.91 2.14
C GLY A 148 -5.25 -4.74 1.11
N MET A 149 -5.94 -5.45 0.22
CA MET A 149 -5.33 -6.29 -0.81
C MET A 149 -5.50 -5.70 -2.21
N TRP A 150 -4.57 -6.05 -3.10
CA TRP A 150 -4.64 -5.71 -4.52
C TRP A 150 -5.38 -6.81 -5.32
N VAL A 151 -6.05 -6.43 -6.40
CA VAL A 151 -6.77 -7.35 -7.29
C VAL A 151 -6.37 -7.08 -8.73
N ALA A 152 -5.70 -8.05 -9.35
CA ALA A 152 -5.40 -8.00 -10.79
C ALA A 152 -6.58 -8.50 -11.63
N GLN A 153 -6.98 -7.70 -12.62
CA GLN A 153 -8.12 -7.95 -13.49
C GLN A 153 -7.67 -8.01 -14.97
N ALA A 154 -8.19 -8.99 -15.70
CA ALA A 154 -7.92 -9.16 -17.13
C ALA A 154 -8.75 -8.18 -18.00
N ALA A 155 -9.93 -7.79 -17.54
CA ALA A 155 -10.79 -6.79 -18.17
C ALA A 155 -10.60 -5.41 -17.54
N ALA A 156 -11.01 -4.36 -18.25
CA ALA A 156 -11.01 -3.01 -17.69
C ALA A 156 -12.06 -2.89 -16.56
N PRO A 157 -11.69 -2.41 -15.36
CA PRO A 157 -12.64 -2.16 -14.29
C PRO A 157 -13.51 -0.94 -14.60
N ASP A 158 -14.70 -0.91 -14.00
CA ASP A 158 -15.61 0.23 -14.09
C ASP A 158 -15.04 1.45 -13.34
N ALA A 159 -14.70 2.50 -14.10
CA ALA A 159 -14.15 3.75 -13.59
C ALA A 159 -15.14 4.59 -12.74
N THR A 160 -16.42 4.20 -12.70
CA THR A 160 -17.44 4.76 -11.80
C THR A 160 -17.63 3.94 -10.52
N LYS A 161 -16.99 2.77 -10.40
CA LYS A 161 -17.03 1.90 -9.21
C LYS A 161 -15.75 1.97 -8.37
N TYR A 162 -14.60 2.11 -9.02
CA TYR A 162 -13.29 2.01 -8.37
C TYR A 162 -12.59 3.37 -8.26
N GLY A 163 -12.25 3.79 -7.04
CA GLY A 163 -11.55 5.05 -6.80
C GLY A 163 -10.10 5.03 -7.28
N PHE A 164 -9.40 3.93 -7.02
CA PHE A 164 -8.13 3.61 -7.65
C PHE A 164 -8.27 2.60 -8.79
N ILE A 165 -7.66 2.93 -9.94
CA ILE A 165 -7.36 1.98 -11.02
C ILE A 165 -5.90 2.19 -11.42
N GLY A 166 -5.16 1.09 -11.51
CA GLY A 166 -3.82 1.05 -12.10
C GLY A 166 -3.71 0.02 -13.20
N LYS A 167 -2.51 -0.06 -13.81
CA LYS A 167 -2.08 -1.12 -14.72
C LYS A 167 -0.73 -1.66 -14.31
N VAL A 168 -0.51 -2.97 -14.45
CA VAL A 168 0.81 -3.57 -14.25
C VAL A 168 1.76 -3.06 -15.33
N HIS A 169 2.66 -2.15 -14.97
CA HIS A 169 3.71 -1.62 -15.83
C HIS A 169 4.78 -2.68 -16.12
N SER A 170 5.23 -3.38 -15.07
CA SER A 170 6.27 -4.41 -15.16
C SER A 170 6.23 -5.32 -13.93
N VAL A 171 6.60 -6.59 -14.10
CA VAL A 171 6.85 -7.53 -13.00
C VAL A 171 8.34 -7.82 -12.93
N SER A 172 8.91 -7.77 -11.72
CA SER A 172 10.33 -8.04 -11.47
C SER A 172 10.45 -9.18 -10.47
N GLN A 173 10.95 -10.33 -10.91
CA GLN A 173 11.28 -11.44 -10.01
C GLN A 173 12.63 -11.18 -9.35
N GLY A 174 12.64 -11.00 -8.03
CA GLY A 174 13.83 -11.05 -7.19
C GLY A 174 13.88 -12.34 -6.37
N SER A 175 15.04 -12.60 -5.73
CA SER A 175 15.30 -13.83 -4.98
C SER A 175 14.39 -14.05 -3.76
N TYR A 176 13.79 -12.98 -3.22
CA TYR A 176 12.93 -13.00 -2.04
C TYR A 176 11.52 -12.47 -2.33
N TYR A 177 11.39 -11.55 -3.28
CA TYR A 177 10.13 -10.87 -3.61
C TYR A 177 9.95 -10.79 -5.13
N THR A 178 8.77 -11.14 -5.61
CA THR A 178 8.31 -10.69 -6.93
C THR A 178 7.61 -9.35 -6.75
N ILE A 179 8.17 -8.30 -7.34
CA ILE A 179 7.65 -6.93 -7.26
C ILE A 179 6.79 -6.66 -8.49
N VAL A 180 5.57 -6.19 -8.25
CA VAL A 180 4.61 -5.78 -9.28
C VAL A 180 4.58 -4.25 -9.30
N ARG A 181 5.10 -3.65 -10.37
CA ARG A 181 5.03 -2.19 -10.56
C ARG A 181 3.71 -1.83 -11.21
N ILE A 182 2.98 -0.93 -10.57
CA ILE A 182 1.65 -0.46 -10.96
C ILE A 182 1.79 0.99 -11.40
N LEU A 183 1.45 1.26 -12.66
CA LEU A 183 1.20 2.61 -13.19
C LEU A 183 -0.21 3.03 -12.76
N ALA A 184 -0.35 4.19 -12.14
CA ALA A 184 -1.64 4.78 -11.81
C ALA A 184 -2.39 5.25 -13.07
N VAL A 185 -3.69 4.95 -13.17
CA VAL A 185 -4.56 5.33 -14.29
C VAL A 185 -5.76 6.15 -13.82
N GLN A 186 -6.25 5.89 -12.61
CA GLN A 186 -7.22 6.71 -11.90
C GLN A 186 -6.89 6.69 -10.39
N ASN A 187 -6.98 7.84 -9.73
CA ASN A 187 -6.97 7.91 -8.28
C ASN A 187 -7.83 9.09 -7.77
N LYS A 188 -9.11 8.82 -7.51
CA LYS A 188 -10.12 9.83 -7.09
C LYS A 188 -11.19 9.16 -6.23
N ASP A 189 -11.87 9.91 -5.38
CA ASP A 189 -13.01 9.38 -4.64
C ASP A 189 -14.23 9.17 -5.56
N ILE A 190 -14.98 8.10 -5.28
CA ILE A 190 -16.24 7.73 -5.94
C ILE A 190 -17.37 7.88 -4.92
N ALA A 191 -18.49 8.49 -5.35
CA ALA A 191 -19.71 8.63 -4.56
C ALA A 191 -20.41 7.28 -4.33
#